data_AF-A0A7C5I1V7-F1
#
_entry.id   AF-A0A7C5I1V7-F1
#
_cell.length_a   1.000
_cell.length_b   1.000
_cell.length_c   1.000
_cell.angle_alpha   90.00
_cell.angle_beta   90.00
_cell.angle_gamma   90.00
#
_symmetry.space_group_name_H-M   'P 1'
#
loop_
_entity.id
_entity.type
_entity.pdbx_description
1 polymer ?
#
loop_
_entity_poly.entity_id
_entity_poly.type
_entity_poly.pdbx_seq_one_letter_code
_entity_poly.pdbx_strand_id
1 'polypeptide(L)'
;MIPKTYKIFNFKAYMEWKTHISLGILFGLIAYILLSRKFFVEINLIDFLIWTSFFSIAPDFDIIFKHRSEYTHSLLGVFLGFIIGFILKRNLLWAFIAASSLLSHVFGDSLTSSGVPLFYPFSKRKHVHFPYIGGRTRYDNKYANRTIQMVGLFLILAILAYGVYRGDVESTFIKRLIDYLTL
;
A
#
# COMPACT_ATOMS: atom_id res chain seq x y z
N MET A 1 -39.31 -6.80 15.91
CA MET A 1 -39.20 -5.37 15.50
C MET A 1 -37.75 -5.12 15.13
N ILE A 2 -37.41 -5.13 13.83
CA ILE A 2 -36.04 -4.96 13.34
C ILE A 2 -35.85 -3.47 13.03
N PRO A 3 -34.99 -2.72 13.75
CA PRO A 3 -34.74 -1.35 13.36
C PRO A 3 -33.81 -1.33 12.14
N LYS A 4 -34.34 -0.76 11.06
CA LYS A 4 -33.61 -0.29 9.89
C LYS A 4 -32.44 0.59 10.32
N THR A 5 -31.26 0.34 9.76
CA THR A 5 -30.46 1.34 9.03
C THR A 5 -29.21 0.67 8.49
N TYR A 6 -29.31 0.11 7.29
CA TYR A 6 -28.13 -0.02 6.44
C TYR A 6 -27.62 1.39 6.19
N LYS A 7 -26.57 1.80 6.93
CA LYS A 7 -25.80 2.99 6.58
C LYS A 7 -25.30 2.76 5.16
N ILE A 8 -25.89 3.50 4.22
CA ILE A 8 -25.36 3.68 2.87
C ILE A 8 -23.88 4.01 3.07
N PHE A 9 -23.01 3.09 2.66
CA PHE A 9 -21.57 3.24 2.72
C PHE A 9 -21.23 4.48 1.89
N ASN A 10 -20.94 5.59 2.56
CA ASN A 10 -20.66 6.84 1.89
C ASN A 10 -19.24 6.73 1.35
N PHE A 11 -19.10 6.29 0.09
CA PHE A 11 -17.83 6.11 -0.64
C PHE A 11 -16.91 7.33 -0.54
N LYS A 12 -17.45 8.51 -0.24
CA LYS A 12 -16.77 9.80 -0.13
C LYS A 12 -15.79 9.94 1.05
N ALA A 13 -15.69 8.93 1.91
CA ALA A 13 -14.81 8.95 3.07
C ALA A 13 -13.54 8.10 2.88
N TYR A 14 -13.44 7.36 1.78
CA TYR A 14 -12.31 6.48 1.47
C TYR A 14 -11.43 7.08 0.38
N MET A 15 -10.14 6.82 0.47
CA MET A 15 -9.20 7.25 -0.54
C MET A 15 -9.31 6.34 -1.78
N GLU A 16 -9.08 6.91 -2.96
CA GLU A 16 -9.09 6.11 -4.19
C GLU A 16 -7.92 5.13 -4.22
N TRP A 17 -8.17 3.88 -4.66
CA TRP A 17 -7.14 2.84 -4.84
C TRP A 17 -5.92 3.29 -5.66
N LYS A 18 -6.11 4.20 -6.62
CA LYS A 18 -5.02 4.80 -7.42
C LYS A 18 -4.08 5.64 -6.56
N THR A 19 -4.63 6.34 -5.58
CA THR A 19 -3.85 7.13 -4.63
C THR A 19 -3.08 6.19 -3.69
N HIS A 20 -3.67 5.06 -3.27
CA HIS A 20 -2.95 4.03 -2.53
C HIS A 20 -1.78 3.45 -3.31
N ILE A 21 -1.96 3.11 -4.60
CA ILE A 21 -0.86 2.66 -5.47
C ILE A 21 0.24 3.71 -5.54
N SER A 22 -0.12 4.98 -5.72
CA SER A 22 0.85 6.07 -5.83
C SER A 22 1.66 6.25 -4.54
N LEU A 23 1.00 6.18 -3.38
CA LEU A 23 1.66 6.19 -2.07
C LEU A 23 2.52 4.94 -1.83
N GLY A 24 2.05 3.77 -2.29
CA GLY A 24 2.77 2.52 -2.20
C GLY A 24 4.08 2.54 -2.95
N ILE A 25 4.07 3.03 -4.19
CA ILE A 25 5.27 3.21 -5.01
C ILE A 25 6.23 4.21 -4.34
N LEU A 26 5.72 5.33 -3.83
CA LEU A 26 6.53 6.33 -3.14
C LEU A 26 7.20 5.76 -1.87
N PHE A 27 6.44 5.13 -0.98
CA PHE A 27 6.96 4.57 0.27
C PHE A 27 7.88 3.37 0.02
N GLY A 28 7.53 2.53 -0.96
CA GLY A 28 8.38 1.44 -1.42
C GLY A 28 9.72 1.95 -1.96
N LEU A 29 9.71 3.07 -2.69
CA LEU A 29 10.93 3.70 -3.19
C LEU A 29 11.76 4.29 -2.06
N ILE A 30 11.14 4.96 -1.09
CA ILE A 30 11.84 5.46 0.11
C ILE A 30 12.50 4.30 0.87
N ALA A 31 11.76 3.22 1.11
CA ALA A 31 12.31 2.03 1.77
C ALA A 31 13.47 1.42 0.99
N TYR A 32 13.33 1.36 -0.34
CA TYR A 32 14.39 0.90 -1.22
C TYR A 32 15.66 1.75 -1.09
N ILE A 33 15.52 3.07 -1.15
CA ILE A 33 16.64 4.03 -1.04
C ILE A 33 17.34 3.90 0.32
N LEU A 34 16.57 3.78 1.40
CA LEU A 34 17.11 3.71 2.76
C LEU A 34 17.81 2.38 3.07
N LEU A 35 17.35 1.27 2.48
CA LEU A 35 17.80 -0.07 2.87
C LEU A 35 18.71 -0.73 1.83
N SER A 36 18.70 -0.27 0.58
CA SER A 36 19.63 -0.75 -0.43
C SER A 36 21.01 -0.13 -0.21
N ARG A 37 22.01 -0.98 0.07
CA ARG A 37 23.42 -0.54 0.15
C ARG A 37 24.03 -0.22 -1.22
N LYS A 38 23.39 -0.70 -2.29
CA LYS A 38 23.75 -0.44 -3.69
C LYS A 38 22.50 0.04 -4.42
N PHE A 39 22.49 1.31 -4.78
CA PHE A 39 21.38 1.94 -5.48
C PHE A 39 21.09 1.20 -6.79
N PHE A 40 19.85 0.74 -6.94
CA PHE A 40 19.26 0.07 -8.10
C PHE A 40 19.84 -1.28 -8.57
N VAL A 41 20.90 -1.84 -7.98
CA VAL A 41 21.59 -3.03 -8.56
C VAL A 41 20.81 -4.35 -8.45
N GLU A 42 19.91 -4.50 -7.46
CA GLU A 42 19.37 -5.82 -7.10
C GLU A 42 17.86 -6.01 -7.35
N ILE A 43 17.19 -4.99 -7.89
CA ILE A 43 15.74 -5.02 -8.05
C ILE A 43 15.33 -4.95 -9.51
N ASN A 44 14.55 -5.94 -9.93
CA ASN A 44 13.80 -5.86 -11.16
C ASN A 44 12.66 -4.85 -11.04
N LEU A 45 12.54 -4.00 -12.05
CA LEU A 45 11.64 -2.85 -12.01
C LEU A 45 10.17 -3.21 -12.11
N ILE A 46 9.83 -4.14 -12.99
CA ILE A 46 8.45 -4.61 -13.15
C ILE A 46 8.02 -5.29 -11.87
N ASP A 47 8.89 -6.12 -11.28
CA ASP A 47 8.62 -6.73 -9.99
C ASP A 47 8.38 -5.69 -8.91
N PHE A 48 9.16 -4.60 -8.89
CA PHE A 48 8.97 -3.51 -7.92
C PHE A 48 7.60 -2.86 -8.06
N LEU A 49 7.19 -2.51 -9.29
CA LEU A 49 5.90 -1.87 -9.54
C LEU A 49 4.72 -2.79 -9.19
N ILE A 50 4.79 -4.07 -9.56
CA ILE A 50 3.75 -5.06 -9.23
C ILE A 50 3.67 -5.22 -7.70
N TRP A 51 4.82 -5.37 -7.05
CA TRP A 51 4.90 -5.64 -5.62
C TRP A 51 4.37 -4.49 -4.77
N THR A 52 4.82 -3.27 -5.07
CA THR A 52 4.36 -2.06 -4.36
C THR A 52 2.88 -1.80 -4.61
N SER A 53 2.40 -1.99 -5.85
CA SER A 53 0.98 -1.85 -6.18
C SER A 53 0.13 -2.86 -5.41
N PHE A 54 0.48 -4.15 -5.44
CA PHE A 54 -0.25 -5.21 -4.76
C PHE A 54 -0.38 -4.95 -3.25
N PHE A 55 0.73 -4.71 -2.55
CA PHE A 55 0.70 -4.51 -1.11
C PHE A 55 0.05 -3.19 -0.68
N SER A 56 0.00 -2.19 -1.56
CA SER A 56 -0.67 -0.91 -1.28
C SER A 56 -2.20 -0.99 -1.34
N ILE A 57 -2.77 -1.95 -2.07
CA ILE A 57 -4.22 -2.15 -2.19
C ILE A 57 -4.71 -3.43 -1.52
N ALA A 58 -3.80 -4.30 -1.06
CA ALA A 58 -4.17 -5.56 -0.41
C ALA A 58 -5.15 -5.39 0.76
N PRO A 59 -5.06 -4.35 1.62
CA PRO A 59 -6.06 -4.13 2.66
C PRO A 59 -7.47 -3.88 2.10
N ASP A 60 -7.61 -3.21 0.96
CA ASP A 60 -8.92 -2.91 0.34
C ASP A 60 -9.65 -4.17 -0.16
N PHE A 61 -8.97 -5.30 -0.33
CA PHE A 61 -9.64 -6.54 -0.73
C PHE A 61 -10.64 -7.04 0.32
N ASP A 62 -10.51 -6.65 1.59
CA ASP A 62 -11.50 -7.00 2.61
C ASP A 62 -12.87 -6.29 2.39
N ILE A 63 -12.86 -5.13 1.73
CA ILE A 63 -14.06 -4.38 1.34
C ILE A 63 -14.84 -5.15 0.27
N ILE A 64 -14.14 -5.88 -0.61
CA ILE A 64 -14.77 -6.76 -1.62
C ILE A 64 -15.58 -7.87 -0.94
N PHE A 65 -15.10 -8.36 0.21
CA PHE A 65 -15.80 -9.36 1.04
C PHE A 65 -16.86 -8.75 1.98
N LYS A 66 -17.21 -7.46 1.81
CA LYS A 66 -18.20 -6.71 2.62
C LYS A 66 -17.88 -6.64 4.12
N HIS A 67 -16.68 -6.99 4.55
CA HIS A 67 -16.24 -6.95 5.94
C HIS A 67 -14.90 -6.20 6.01
N ARG A 68 -14.92 -4.92 6.39
CA ARG A 68 -13.68 -4.18 6.67
C ARG A 68 -12.99 -4.87 7.85
N SER A 69 -11.86 -5.49 7.59
CA SER A 69 -11.09 -6.21 8.61
C SER A 69 -10.26 -5.18 9.37
N GLU A 70 -10.51 -5.06 10.67
CA GLU A 70 -9.71 -4.19 11.54
C GLU A 70 -8.23 -4.65 11.59
N TYR A 71 -7.96 -5.91 11.21
CA TYR A 71 -6.61 -6.50 11.15
C TYR A 71 -5.76 -5.94 9.99
N THR A 72 -6.34 -5.81 8.79
CA THR A 72 -5.60 -5.40 7.57
C THR A 72 -5.25 -3.91 7.58
N HIS A 73 -6.08 -3.09 8.22
CA HIS A 73 -5.92 -1.64 8.35
C HIS A 73 -5.23 -1.23 9.67
N SER A 74 -4.23 -2.00 10.10
CA SER A 74 -3.51 -1.79 11.37
C SER A 74 -2.01 -2.02 11.20
N LEU A 75 -1.21 -1.68 12.22
CA LEU A 75 0.21 -2.03 12.23
C LEU A 75 0.44 -3.54 12.25
N LEU A 76 -0.51 -4.32 12.76
CA LEU A 76 -0.47 -5.78 12.65
C LEU A 76 -0.58 -6.19 11.18
N GLY A 77 -1.46 -5.56 10.38
CA GLY A 77 -1.54 -5.77 8.94
C GLY A 77 -0.22 -5.46 8.23
N VAL A 78 0.46 -4.38 8.63
CA VAL A 78 1.80 -4.02 8.11
C VAL A 78 2.83 -5.10 8.44
N PHE A 79 2.83 -5.60 9.68
CA PHE A 79 3.71 -6.68 10.10
C PHE A 79 3.43 -8.01 9.37
N LEU A 80 2.15 -8.34 9.15
CA LEU A 80 1.78 -9.50 8.34
C LEU A 80 2.23 -9.33 6.88
N GLY A 81 2.11 -8.12 6.32
CA GLY A 81 2.65 -7.79 5.00
C GLY A 81 4.17 -8.00 4.91
N PHE A 82 4.92 -7.64 5.96
CA PHE A 82 6.35 -7.94 6.06
C PHE A 82 6.62 -9.44 6.02
N ILE A 83 5.92 -10.23 6.85
CA ILE A 83 6.10 -11.69 6.92
C ILE A 83 5.79 -12.34 5.57
N ILE A 84 4.64 -12.00 4.97
CA ILE A 84 4.24 -12.51 3.65
C ILE A 84 5.29 -12.13 2.61
N GLY A 85 5.74 -10.87 2.61
CA GLY A 85 6.75 -10.39 1.69
C GLY A 85 8.07 -11.16 1.83
N PHE A 86 8.49 -11.45 3.06
CA PHE A 86 9.67 -12.25 3.34
C PHE A 86 9.52 -13.71 2.89
N ILE A 87 8.37 -14.35 3.16
CA ILE A 87 8.12 -15.74 2.75
C ILE A 87 8.17 -15.88 1.23
N LEU A 88 7.51 -14.98 0.51
CA LEU A 88 7.37 -15.05 -0.95
C LEU A 88 8.66 -14.72 -1.70
N LYS A 89 9.46 -13.77 -1.21
CA LYS A 89 10.69 -13.31 -1.89
C LYS A 89 11.98 -13.84 -1.28
N ARG A 90 11.92 -14.39 -0.05
CA ARG A 90 13.07 -14.84 0.76
C ARG A 90 14.17 -13.79 0.84
N ASN A 91 13.78 -12.52 0.90
CA ASN A 91 14.68 -11.38 0.86
C ASN A 91 14.13 -10.25 1.74
N LEU A 92 14.96 -9.75 2.66
CA LEU A 92 14.57 -8.72 3.63
C LEU A 92 14.20 -7.39 2.96
N LEU A 93 14.90 -6.99 1.89
CA LEU A 93 14.60 -5.76 1.18
C LEU A 93 13.19 -5.79 0.60
N TRP A 94 12.82 -6.88 -0.05
CA TRP A 94 11.47 -7.07 -0.59
C TRP A 94 10.38 -7.15 0.50
N ALA A 95 10.72 -7.69 1.67
CA ALA A 95 9.84 -7.68 2.84
C ALA A 95 9.61 -6.26 3.37
N PHE A 96 10.67 -5.45 3.46
CA PHE A 96 10.55 -4.04 3.85
C PHE A 96 9.82 -3.19 2.82
N ILE A 97 9.99 -3.45 1.52
CA ILE A 97 9.21 -2.78 0.46
C ILE A 97 7.73 -3.13 0.59
N ALA A 98 7.37 -4.40 0.82
CA ALA A 98 5.99 -4.81 1.06
C ALA A 98 5.40 -4.11 2.29
N ALA A 99 6.11 -4.16 3.41
CA ALA A 99 5.69 -3.51 4.66
C ALA A 99 5.51 -2.00 4.49
N SER A 100 6.44 -1.34 3.80
CA SER A 100 6.37 0.12 3.57
C SER A 100 5.23 0.49 2.63
N SER A 101 4.95 -0.35 1.63
CA SER A 101 3.81 -0.16 0.72
C SER A 101 2.47 -0.28 1.47
N LEU A 102 2.34 -1.27 2.37
CA LEU A 102 1.15 -1.43 3.21
C LEU A 102 1.05 -0.34 4.28
N LEU A 103 2.18 0.08 4.85
CA LEU A 103 2.24 1.22 5.76
C LEU A 103 1.72 2.49 5.08
N SER A 104 2.04 2.69 3.80
CA SER A 104 1.53 3.83 3.01
C SER A 104 -0.01 3.83 2.91
N HIS A 105 -0.63 2.64 2.83
CA HIS A 105 -2.07 2.47 2.82
C HIS A 105 -2.67 2.91 4.17
N VAL A 106 -2.17 2.33 5.27
CA VAL A 106 -2.61 2.65 6.64
C VAL A 106 -2.38 4.13 6.95
N PHE A 107 -1.25 4.68 6.51
CA PHE A 107 -0.92 6.09 6.63
C PHE A 107 -1.90 6.96 5.84
N GLY A 108 -2.15 6.64 4.57
CA GLY A 108 -3.10 7.34 3.72
C GLY A 108 -4.49 7.41 4.35
N ASP A 109 -5.01 6.26 4.79
CA ASP A 109 -6.32 6.19 5.46
C ASP A 109 -6.34 6.95 6.78
N SER A 110 -5.25 6.94 7.55
CA SER A 110 -5.15 7.69 8.81
C SER A 110 -5.25 9.21 8.65
N LEU A 111 -4.93 9.73 7.45
CA LEU A 111 -5.08 11.15 7.09
C LEU A 111 -6.50 11.51 6.67
N THR A 112 -7.36 10.53 6.39
CA THR A 112 -8.76 10.77 6.04
C THR A 112 -9.63 10.92 7.28
N SER A 113 -10.85 11.43 7.09
CA SER A 113 -11.88 11.44 8.13
C SER A 113 -12.30 10.04 8.59
N SER A 114 -12.06 9.00 7.79
CA SER A 114 -12.37 7.62 8.16
C SER A 114 -11.39 7.05 9.16
N GLY A 115 -10.11 7.43 9.07
CA GLY A 115 -9.07 6.92 9.96
C GLY A 115 -8.86 5.39 9.90
N VAL A 116 -7.99 4.90 10.78
CA VAL A 116 -7.63 3.47 10.90
C VAL A 116 -7.53 3.00 12.35
N PRO A 117 -7.83 1.71 12.62
CA PRO A 117 -7.62 1.08 13.93
C PRO A 117 -6.13 0.68 14.10
N LEU A 118 -5.24 1.68 14.20
CA LEU A 118 -3.78 1.51 14.12
C LEU A 118 -3.20 0.43 15.05
N PHE A 119 -3.72 0.34 16.28
CA PHE A 119 -3.23 -0.54 17.36
C PHE A 119 -4.12 -1.76 17.60
N TYR A 120 -5.00 -2.12 16.69
CA TYR A 120 -5.77 -3.35 16.80
C TYR A 120 -4.85 -4.59 16.72
N PRO A 121 -5.08 -5.66 17.52
CA PRO A 121 -6.18 -5.88 18.46
C PRO A 121 -5.94 -5.36 19.90
N PHE A 122 -4.77 -4.78 20.19
CA PHE A 122 -4.41 -4.30 21.53
C PHE A 122 -5.22 -3.08 21.98
N SER A 123 -5.79 -2.33 21.04
CA SER A 123 -6.70 -1.22 21.32
C SER A 123 -7.98 -1.37 20.52
N LYS A 124 -9.12 -1.17 21.19
CA LYS A 124 -10.45 -1.09 20.56
C LYS A 124 -10.71 0.29 19.92
N ARG A 125 -9.74 1.20 19.93
CA ARG A 125 -9.86 2.53 19.33
C ARG A 125 -9.92 2.40 17.81
N LYS A 126 -11.12 2.51 17.27
CA LYS A 126 -11.42 2.26 15.85
C LYS A 126 -10.85 3.31 14.89
N HIS A 127 -10.60 4.52 15.39
CA HIS A 127 -10.15 5.65 14.59
C HIS A 127 -9.01 6.36 15.32
N VAL A 128 -7.78 6.01 14.98
CA VAL A 128 -6.61 6.79 15.34
C VAL A 128 -6.40 7.80 14.22
N HIS A 129 -6.71 9.06 14.52
CA HIS A 129 -6.28 10.19 13.72
C HIS A 129 -5.00 10.73 14.33
N PHE A 130 -4.02 11.11 13.51
CA PHE A 130 -2.87 11.85 14.03
C PHE A 130 -3.36 13.18 14.62
N PRO A 131 -3.22 13.47 15.92
CA PRO A 131 -3.86 14.62 16.54
C PRO A 131 -3.28 15.98 16.07
N TYR A 132 -2.04 16.01 15.57
CA TYR A 132 -1.39 17.22 15.07
C TYR A 132 -1.42 17.38 13.53
N ILE A 133 -1.76 16.31 12.77
CA ILE A 133 -1.74 16.30 11.29
C ILE A 133 -3.03 15.74 10.68
N GLY A 134 -3.89 15.07 11.46
CA GLY A 134 -5.03 14.24 11.02
C GLY A 134 -6.36 14.58 11.69
N GLY A 135 -6.45 15.65 12.48
CA GLY A 135 -7.74 16.21 12.88
C GLY A 135 -8.38 16.94 11.70
N ARG A 136 -9.25 16.29 10.93
CA ARG A 136 -10.04 16.91 9.84
C ARG A 136 -9.24 17.54 8.67
N THR A 137 -7.98 17.18 8.46
CA THR A 137 -7.12 17.83 7.45
C THR A 137 -7.46 17.44 6.02
N ARG A 138 -7.99 16.24 5.78
CA ARG A 138 -8.38 15.79 4.45
C ARG A 138 -9.73 15.05 4.46
N TYR A 139 -10.81 15.79 4.20
CA TYR A 139 -11.93 15.19 3.44
C TYR A 139 -11.34 14.69 2.12
N ASP A 140 -11.89 13.59 1.57
CA ASP A 140 -11.45 13.06 0.27
C ASP A 140 -11.41 14.17 -0.80
N ASN A 141 -10.24 14.80 -0.93
CA ASN A 141 -10.05 16.00 -1.72
C ASN A 141 -9.50 15.55 -3.06
N LYS A 142 -10.34 15.69 -4.08
CA LYS A 142 -10.03 15.33 -5.45
C LYS A 142 -8.72 15.95 -5.95
N TYR A 143 -8.42 17.20 -5.57
CA TYR A 143 -7.17 17.85 -5.96
C TYR A 143 -5.96 17.20 -5.31
N ALA A 144 -6.01 16.94 -4.00
CA ALA A 144 -4.92 16.26 -3.29
C ALA A 144 -4.69 14.83 -3.81
N ASN A 145 -5.78 14.08 -4.08
CA ASN A 145 -5.67 12.76 -4.73
C ASN A 145 -4.97 12.88 -6.07
N ARG A 146 -5.42 13.83 -6.90
CA ARG A 146 -4.87 14.01 -8.24
C ARG A 146 -3.40 14.41 -8.19
N THR A 147 -2.98 15.28 -7.27
CA THR A 147 -1.57 15.63 -7.08
C THR A 147 -0.75 14.40 -6.71
N ILE A 148 -1.19 13.60 -5.73
CA ILE A 148 -0.49 12.36 -5.34
C ILE A 148 -0.42 11.38 -6.53
N GLN A 149 -1.51 11.24 -7.29
CA GLN A 149 -1.56 10.39 -8.48
C GLN A 149 -0.63 10.88 -9.60
N MET A 150 -0.53 12.19 -9.83
CA MET A 150 0.42 12.76 -10.80
C MET A 150 1.86 12.54 -10.38
N VAL A 151 2.17 12.67 -9.08
CA VAL A 151 3.50 12.33 -8.54
C VAL A 151 3.77 10.84 -8.71
N GLY A 152 2.80 9.97 -8.40
CA GLY A 152 2.91 8.53 -8.63
C GLY A 152 3.17 8.18 -10.09
N LEU A 153 2.43 8.79 -11.03
CA LEU A 153 2.64 8.60 -12.46
C LEU A 153 4.03 9.07 -12.90
N PHE A 154 4.46 10.24 -12.45
CA PHE A 154 5.80 10.75 -12.73
C PHE A 154 6.88 9.79 -12.22
N LEU A 155 6.73 9.29 -11.00
CA LEU A 155 7.66 8.30 -10.43
C LEU A 155 7.68 7.01 -11.25
N ILE A 156 6.53 6.47 -11.64
CA ILE A 156 6.45 5.29 -12.52
C ILE A 156 7.22 5.54 -13.82
N LEU A 157 6.98 6.68 -14.48
CA LEU A 157 7.65 7.01 -15.75
C LEU A 157 9.16 7.17 -15.57
N ALA A 158 9.62 7.85 -14.51
CA ALA A 158 11.04 8.03 -14.21
C ALA A 158 11.73 6.69 -13.93
N ILE A 159 11.07 5.85 -13.13
CA ILE A 159 11.51 4.50 -12.77
C ILE A 159 11.60 3.63 -14.04
N LEU A 160 10.57 3.62 -14.90
CA LEU A 160 10.56 2.91 -16.19
C LEU A 160 11.63 3.39 -17.16
N ALA A 161 11.78 4.70 -17.34
CA ALA A 161 12.81 5.27 -18.21
C ALA A 161 14.21 4.86 -17.77
N TYR A 162 14.47 4.85 -16.45
CA TYR A 162 15.71 4.37 -15.88
C TYR A 162 15.92 2.86 -16.07
N GLY A 163 14.86 2.05 -15.92
CA GLY A 163 14.92 0.60 -16.18
C GLY A 163 15.22 0.28 -17.64
N VAL A 164 14.63 1.00 -18.59
CA VAL A 164 14.93 0.88 -20.02
C VAL A 164 16.40 1.22 -20.30
N TYR A 165 16.92 2.30 -19.70
CA TYR A 165 18.32 2.69 -19.83
C TYR A 165 19.29 1.59 -19.35
N ARG A 166 18.93 0.82 -18.32
CA ARG A 166 19.75 -0.29 -17.81
C ARG A 166 19.46 -1.67 -18.40
N GLY A 167 18.34 -1.84 -19.10
CA GLY A 167 17.91 -3.13 -19.64
C GLY A 167 17.16 -4.03 -18.64
N ASP A 168 16.58 -3.49 -17.57
CA ASP A 168 15.98 -4.25 -16.46
C ASP A 168 14.47 -4.58 -16.63
N VAL A 169 13.96 -4.67 -17.86
CA VAL A 169 12.50 -4.61 -18.13
C VAL A 169 11.81 -5.99 -18.15
N GLU A 170 12.36 -7.02 -17.49
CA GLU A 170 11.73 -8.37 -17.45
C GLU A 170 11.24 -8.80 -16.06
N SER A 171 9.96 -9.14 -15.87
CA SER A 171 9.48 -9.61 -14.56
C SER A 171 9.98 -11.02 -14.21
N THR A 172 10.77 -11.16 -13.13
CA THR A 172 11.13 -12.47 -12.56
C THR A 172 10.05 -13.00 -11.62
N PHE A 173 9.26 -12.11 -11.03
CA PHE A 173 8.15 -12.46 -10.14
C PHE A 173 7.06 -13.25 -10.87
N ILE A 174 6.64 -12.79 -12.05
CA ILE A 174 5.59 -13.48 -12.83
C ILE A 174 6.04 -14.89 -13.20
N LYS A 175 7.30 -15.05 -13.65
CA LYS A 175 7.88 -16.37 -13.96
C LYS A 175 7.78 -17.31 -12.75
N ARG A 176 8.27 -16.87 -11.57
CA ARG A 176 8.20 -17.67 -10.33
C ARG A 176 6.78 -17.97 -9.84
N LEU A 177 5.84 -17.03 -10.00
CA LEU A 177 4.45 -17.22 -9.60
C LEU A 177 3.77 -18.29 -10.48
N ILE A 178 4.02 -18.24 -11.79
CA ILE A 178 3.54 -19.27 -12.72
C ILE A 178 4.11 -20.63 -12.31
N ASP A 179 5.42 -20.73 -12.10
CA ASP A 179 6.07 -21.99 -11.69
C ASP A 179 5.39 -22.60 -10.45
N TYR A 180 5.05 -21.78 -9.45
CA TYR A 180 4.37 -22.21 -8.23
C TYR A 180 2.92 -22.67 -8.46
N LEU A 181 2.21 -22.06 -9.40
CA LEU A 181 0.82 -22.39 -9.71
C LEU A 181 0.68 -23.59 -10.66
N THR A 182 1.77 -23.97 -11.34
CA THR A 182 1.81 -25.10 -12.29
C THR A 182 2.45 -26.37 -11.71
N LEU A 183 2.89 -26.33 -10.44
CA LEU A 183 3.30 -27.48 -9.63
C LEU A 183 2.11 -28.05 -8.86
#